data_AF-D6E775-F1
#
_entry.id   AF-D6E775-F1
#
_cell.length_a   1.000
_cell.length_b   1.000
_cell.length_c   1.000
_cell.angle_alpha   90.00
_cell.angle_beta   90.00
_cell.angle_gamma   90.00
#
_symmetry.space_group_name_H-M   'P 1'
#
loop_
_entity.id
_entity.type
_entity.pdbx_description
1 polymer ?
#
loop_
_entity_poly.entity_id
_entity_poly.type
_entity_poly.pdbx_seq_one_letter_code
_entity_poly.pdbx_strand_id
1 'polypeptide(L)'
;MIDIFLVGAPGDGKPLETWSGNQVDNAVKKFAGICGWDSSDPDKGTVAYAIDHLEKMFKVNYDQRYGADVGGLFDMSTIDHHMKSLAHSPSPVGLFFSILNQFTSTASFVSDGELITVRTDLYDPVHPNGKDSIVLQGHTVESKLFCGIANWIGHIMSDVAGSSLTRRRAGDGSGVVIPFFELFQFCKFGDFNIDGKRMDVAELSIRVFQDGYDARFALSMGIPVVVTDLSIKLVWALKRHFGKGEPFRNCIPSSRHDDLRTMLLVGYSAFCLIDGADAFARSGGGMNAALFAERLNYLAWLRLASLVVREVAIRTSPEREVAIMKEINAALESYLEELRAIDVDAFNRESATWSVSSEKIEHASSESELNAILLDEYERLGIPKPWKGSFDKHMADKTAFLVFE
;
A
#
# COMPACT_ATOMS: atom_id res chain seq x y z
N MET A 1 -7.27 9.10 17.04
CA MET A 1 -6.89 9.49 18.43
C MET A 1 -5.46 9.96 18.52
N ILE A 2 -4.45 9.12 18.23
CA ILE A 2 -3.03 9.55 18.21
C ILE A 2 -2.87 10.79 17.31
N ASP A 3 -3.43 10.73 16.11
CA ASP A 3 -3.45 11.83 15.16
C ASP A 3 -4.00 13.14 15.76
N ILE A 4 -5.28 13.17 16.12
CA ILE A 4 -5.95 14.32 16.74
C ILE A 4 -5.22 14.90 17.96
N PHE A 5 -4.75 14.06 18.88
CA PHE A 5 -4.21 14.54 20.16
C PHE A 5 -2.70 14.82 20.12
N LEU A 6 -1.95 14.11 19.29
CA LEU A 6 -0.48 14.13 19.29
C LEU A 6 0.13 14.67 17.99
N VAL A 7 -0.63 14.81 16.90
CA VAL A 7 -0.20 15.46 15.63
C VAL A 7 -0.82 16.85 15.48
N GLY A 8 -2.15 16.98 15.44
CA GLY A 8 -2.83 18.28 15.35
C GLY A 8 -2.66 18.98 13.99
N ALA A 9 -2.61 20.32 14.01
CA ALA A 9 -2.20 21.14 12.86
C ALA A 9 -0.72 21.54 13.00
N PRO A 10 -0.02 21.91 11.91
CA PRO A 10 1.29 22.55 11.99
C PRO A 10 1.27 23.75 12.95
N GLY A 11 2.30 23.89 13.78
CA GLY A 11 2.41 24.97 14.75
C GLY A 11 1.57 24.82 16.02
N ASP A 12 0.74 23.76 16.15
CA ASP A 12 0.02 23.45 17.40
C ASP A 12 0.98 23.09 18.55
N GLY A 13 2.26 22.85 18.26
CA GLY A 13 3.28 22.51 19.24
C GLY A 13 3.08 21.12 19.84
N LYS A 14 2.54 20.19 19.03
CA LYS A 14 2.24 18.84 19.51
C LYS A 14 3.51 18.02 19.70
N PRO A 15 3.49 16.99 20.59
CA PRO A 15 4.68 16.20 20.87
C PRO A 15 5.28 15.50 19.64
N LEU A 16 4.44 15.00 18.71
CA LEU A 16 4.96 14.31 17.52
C LEU A 16 5.57 15.27 16.52
N GLU A 17 5.03 16.49 16.39
CA GLU A 17 5.61 17.55 15.58
C GLU A 17 7.04 17.87 16.06
N THR A 18 7.20 18.14 17.36
CA THR A 18 8.52 18.40 17.97
C THR A 18 9.45 17.20 17.82
N TRP A 19 8.94 15.98 18.00
CA TRP A 19 9.73 14.76 17.82
C TRP A 19 10.21 14.62 16.37
N SER A 20 9.33 14.86 15.39
CA SER A 20 9.63 14.71 13.97
C SER A 20 10.69 15.70 13.50
N GLY A 21 10.57 16.98 13.89
CA GLY A 21 11.58 18.00 13.62
C GLY A 21 12.95 17.60 14.16
N ASN A 22 13.01 17.12 15.40
CA ASN A 22 14.25 16.62 15.99
C ASN A 22 14.84 15.40 15.26
N GLN A 23 13.99 14.47 14.78
CA GLN A 23 14.47 13.33 14.00
C GLN A 23 15.07 13.78 12.66
N VAL A 24 14.40 14.71 11.98
CA VAL A 24 14.88 15.28 10.71
C VAL A 24 16.21 16.01 10.93
N ASP A 25 16.31 16.87 11.94
CA ASP A 25 17.55 17.57 12.26
C ASP A 25 18.71 16.61 12.53
N ASN A 26 18.45 15.52 13.27
CA ASN A 26 19.46 14.49 13.53
C ASN A 26 19.84 13.71 12.27
N ALA A 27 18.89 13.44 11.37
CA ALA A 27 19.16 12.78 10.10
C ALA A 27 20.05 13.65 9.21
N VAL A 28 19.74 14.94 9.09
CA VAL A 28 20.53 15.92 8.33
C VAL A 28 21.95 16.02 8.90
N LYS A 29 22.10 16.14 10.22
CA LYS A 29 23.43 16.16 10.86
C LYS A 29 24.24 14.90 10.58
N LYS A 30 23.61 13.72 10.68
CA LYS A 30 24.29 12.44 10.40
C LYS A 30 24.69 12.33 8.92
N PHE A 31 23.79 12.71 8.02
CA PHE A 31 24.07 12.69 6.59
C PHE A 31 25.20 13.66 6.23
N ALA A 32 25.16 14.89 6.75
CA ALA A 32 26.25 15.84 6.62
C ALA A 32 27.57 15.25 7.14
N GLY A 33 27.56 14.56 8.28
CA GLY A 33 28.74 13.87 8.82
C GLY A 33 29.30 12.80 7.88
N ILE A 34 28.44 12.00 7.24
CA ILE A 34 28.84 11.04 6.19
C ILE A 34 29.46 11.79 5.00
N CYS A 35 28.94 12.98 4.68
CA CYS A 35 29.45 13.88 3.66
C CYS A 35 30.64 14.75 4.11
N GLY A 36 31.30 14.40 5.22
CA GLY A 36 32.52 15.05 5.68
C GLY A 36 32.34 16.35 6.48
N TRP A 37 31.12 16.65 6.93
CA TRP A 37 30.90 17.73 7.90
C TRP A 37 31.44 17.34 9.29
N ASP A 38 32.29 18.18 9.85
CA ASP A 38 32.84 18.00 11.19
C ASP A 38 31.92 18.65 12.24
N SER A 39 31.27 17.80 13.04
CA SER A 39 30.38 18.21 14.14
C SER A 39 31.10 18.44 15.46
N SER A 40 32.42 18.20 15.52
CA SER A 40 33.21 18.32 16.75
C SER A 40 33.55 19.76 17.13
N ASP A 41 33.40 20.70 16.19
CA ASP A 41 33.51 22.14 16.44
C ASP A 41 32.27 22.63 17.23
N PRO A 42 32.42 23.03 18.51
CA PRO A 42 31.30 23.45 19.35
C PRO A 42 30.56 24.66 18.78
N ASP A 43 31.25 25.53 18.02
CA ASP A 43 30.67 26.73 17.42
C ASP A 43 29.92 26.42 16.12
N LYS A 44 30.13 25.23 15.53
CA LYS A 44 29.51 24.79 14.27
C LYS A 44 28.68 23.52 14.38
N GLY A 45 28.47 22.94 15.55
CA GLY A 45 27.71 21.69 15.75
C GLY A 45 26.18 21.78 15.57
N THR A 46 25.64 22.92 15.12
CA THR A 46 24.19 23.12 14.97
C THR A 46 23.68 22.58 13.62
N VAL A 47 22.36 22.33 13.52
CA VAL A 47 21.75 21.84 12.26
C VAL A 47 21.94 22.85 11.13
N ALA A 48 21.97 24.15 11.44
CA ALA A 48 22.17 25.20 10.46
C ALA A 48 23.49 25.11 9.71
N TYR A 49 24.57 24.66 10.38
CA TYR A 49 25.87 24.45 9.73
C TYR A 49 25.94 23.15 8.96
N ALA A 50 25.24 22.10 9.42
CA ALA A 50 25.08 20.87 8.65
C ALA A 50 24.35 21.14 7.32
N ILE A 51 23.26 21.92 7.37
CA ILE A 51 22.51 22.37 6.19
C ILE A 51 23.43 23.19 5.27
N ASP A 52 24.11 24.21 5.79
CA ASP A 52 25.03 25.06 5.01
C ASP A 52 26.19 24.27 4.35
N HIS A 53 26.65 23.19 4.98
CA HIS A 53 27.62 22.27 4.36
C HIS A 53 27.02 21.51 3.18
N LEU A 54 25.81 20.96 3.35
CA LEU A 54 25.11 20.22 2.31
C LEU A 54 24.68 21.12 1.14
N GLU A 55 24.14 22.31 1.42
CA GLU A 55 23.78 23.33 0.41
C GLU A 55 24.98 23.67 -0.50
N LYS A 56 26.20 23.71 0.06
CA LYS A 56 27.42 23.97 -0.72
C LYS A 56 27.91 22.77 -1.51
N MET A 57 27.71 21.56 -0.99
CA MET A 57 28.18 20.32 -1.59
C MET A 57 27.27 19.84 -2.73
N PHE A 58 25.95 19.96 -2.54
CA PHE A 58 24.91 19.45 -3.43
C PHE A 58 24.19 20.57 -4.17
N LYS A 59 24.96 21.42 -4.85
CA LYS A 59 24.41 22.52 -5.64
C LYS A 59 23.66 21.98 -6.85
N VAL A 60 22.52 22.59 -7.15
CA VAL A 60 21.67 22.26 -8.30
C VAL A 60 21.30 23.52 -9.05
N ASN A 61 21.04 23.38 -10.35
CA ASN A 61 20.76 24.50 -11.24
C ASN A 61 19.30 24.98 -11.19
N TYR A 62 18.47 24.38 -10.34
CA TYR A 62 17.02 24.61 -10.24
C TYR A 62 16.55 25.12 -8.86
N ASP A 63 17.48 25.63 -8.06
CA ASP A 63 17.25 26.14 -6.70
C ASP A 63 17.07 27.68 -6.69
N GLN A 64 16.17 28.18 -7.55
CA GLN A 64 15.80 29.60 -7.57
C GLN A 64 14.88 29.92 -6.38
N ARG A 65 15.16 31.00 -5.65
CA ARG A 65 14.59 31.22 -4.31
C ARG A 65 13.43 32.20 -4.29
N TYR A 66 13.37 33.11 -5.25
CA TYR A 66 12.32 34.14 -5.34
C TYR A 66 12.14 34.60 -6.79
N GLY A 67 11.04 35.28 -7.10
CA GLY A 67 10.65 35.64 -8.46
C GLY A 67 11.73 36.38 -9.28
N ALA A 68 12.59 37.18 -8.64
CA ALA A 68 13.68 37.86 -9.35
C ALA A 68 14.79 36.90 -9.85
N ASP A 69 14.98 35.73 -9.24
CA ASP A 69 15.91 34.69 -9.73
C ASP A 69 15.43 34.08 -11.06
N VAL A 70 14.14 34.22 -11.39
CA VAL A 70 13.52 33.80 -12.66
C VAL A 70 13.09 34.99 -13.52
N GLY A 71 13.69 36.18 -13.30
CA GLY A 71 13.39 37.37 -14.10
C GLY A 71 11.97 37.95 -13.94
N GLY A 72 11.28 37.60 -12.86
CA GLY A 72 9.91 38.06 -12.58
C GLY A 72 8.84 37.37 -13.44
N LEU A 73 9.13 36.20 -14.00
CA LEU A 73 8.18 35.45 -14.85
C LEU A 73 6.92 35.01 -14.10
N PHE A 74 7.04 34.73 -12.81
CA PHE A 74 5.94 34.37 -11.91
C PHE A 74 6.29 34.71 -10.46
N ASP A 75 5.27 34.80 -9.61
CA ASP A 75 5.46 35.07 -8.19
C ASP A 75 6.03 33.86 -7.47
N MET A 76 7.11 34.05 -6.73
CA MET A 76 7.75 33.02 -5.91
C MET A 76 8.56 33.68 -4.80
N SER A 77 8.69 32.99 -3.67
CA SER A 77 9.34 33.43 -2.45
C SER A 77 10.12 32.30 -1.80
N THR A 78 10.92 32.64 -0.80
CA THR A 78 11.72 31.66 -0.05
C THR A 78 10.89 30.67 0.75
N ILE A 79 9.58 30.92 0.95
CA ILE A 79 8.68 30.05 1.72
C ILE A 79 7.85 29.10 0.85
N ASP A 80 7.76 29.32 -0.47
CA ASP A 80 6.97 28.46 -1.37
C ASP A 80 7.77 27.83 -2.51
N HIS A 81 9.02 28.25 -2.76
CA HIS A 81 9.81 27.71 -3.87
C HIS A 81 10.03 26.19 -3.83
N HIS A 82 10.20 25.57 -2.65
CA HIS A 82 10.30 24.10 -2.52
C HIS A 82 9.04 23.35 -2.93
N MET A 83 7.88 24.02 -2.94
CA MET A 83 6.65 23.46 -3.49
C MET A 83 6.52 23.79 -4.98
N LYS A 84 6.81 25.03 -5.38
CA LYS A 84 6.68 25.49 -6.77
C LYS A 84 7.65 24.81 -7.73
N SER A 85 8.90 24.62 -7.32
CA SER A 85 9.90 23.91 -8.11
C SER A 85 9.72 22.41 -7.95
N LEU A 86 9.34 21.72 -9.03
CA LEU A 86 8.98 20.30 -8.99
C LEU A 86 10.15 19.42 -8.54
N ALA A 87 11.38 19.85 -8.79
CA ALA A 87 12.58 19.11 -8.46
C ALA A 87 12.85 18.98 -6.94
N HIS A 88 12.25 19.84 -6.09
CA HIS A 88 12.39 19.73 -4.63
C HIS A 88 11.37 18.78 -3.99
N SER A 89 10.47 18.15 -4.77
CA SER A 89 9.59 17.12 -4.22
C SER A 89 10.34 15.81 -4.00
N PRO A 90 10.34 15.22 -2.78
CA PRO A 90 10.93 13.91 -2.49
C PRO A 90 10.05 12.76 -3.03
N SER A 91 9.73 12.81 -4.32
CA SER A 91 8.87 11.87 -5.03
C SER A 91 9.54 11.40 -6.33
N PRO A 92 9.05 10.32 -6.97
CA PRO A 92 9.48 9.94 -8.31
C PRO A 92 9.31 11.05 -9.35
N VAL A 93 8.31 11.92 -9.18
CA VAL A 93 8.10 13.08 -10.06
C VAL A 93 9.20 14.10 -9.86
N GLY A 94 9.52 14.45 -8.60
CA GLY A 94 10.60 15.40 -8.33
C GLY A 94 11.97 14.87 -8.73
N LEU A 95 12.24 13.57 -8.55
CA LEU A 95 13.45 12.94 -9.07
C LEU A 95 13.53 13.07 -10.60
N PHE A 96 12.44 12.77 -11.31
CA PHE A 96 12.41 12.90 -12.77
C PHE A 96 12.75 14.34 -13.22
N PHE A 97 12.08 15.35 -12.65
CA PHE A 97 12.33 16.74 -13.00
C PHE A 97 13.74 17.19 -12.61
N SER A 98 14.24 16.78 -11.44
CA SER A 98 15.61 17.05 -11.00
C SER A 98 16.66 16.53 -11.99
N ILE A 99 16.52 15.29 -12.47
CA ILE A 99 17.45 14.73 -13.46
C ILE A 99 17.31 15.48 -14.78
N LEU A 100 16.08 15.67 -15.27
CA LEU A 100 15.83 16.40 -16.51
C LEU A 100 16.45 17.80 -16.47
N ASN A 101 16.26 18.52 -15.37
CA ASN A 101 16.73 19.88 -15.17
C ASN A 101 18.26 19.97 -15.08
N GLN A 102 18.91 19.03 -14.40
CA GLN A 102 20.39 18.93 -14.37
C GLN A 102 20.98 18.62 -15.74
N PHE A 103 20.34 17.76 -16.54
CA PHE A 103 20.82 17.42 -17.87
C PHE A 103 20.61 18.53 -18.90
N THR A 104 19.53 19.31 -18.77
CA THR A 104 19.12 20.30 -19.76
C THR A 104 19.43 21.73 -19.37
N SER A 105 19.96 21.96 -18.16
CA SER A 105 20.26 23.31 -17.65
C SER A 105 19.02 24.19 -17.59
N THR A 106 17.95 23.61 -17.05
CA THR A 106 16.65 24.25 -16.89
C THR A 106 16.16 24.08 -15.47
N ALA A 107 15.07 24.75 -15.11
CA ALA A 107 14.33 24.55 -13.88
C ALA A 107 12.84 24.53 -14.19
N SER A 108 12.09 23.61 -13.58
CA SER A 108 10.67 23.40 -13.87
C SER A 108 9.82 23.76 -12.66
N PHE A 109 8.94 24.75 -12.85
CA PHE A 109 8.06 25.28 -11.83
C PHE A 109 6.60 25.05 -12.19
N VAL A 110 5.74 25.03 -11.18
CA VAL A 110 4.30 25.14 -11.37
C VAL A 110 3.85 26.48 -10.82
N SER A 111 3.17 27.25 -11.66
CA SER A 111 2.53 28.50 -11.26
C SER A 111 1.22 28.64 -11.98
N ASP A 112 0.18 29.08 -11.25
CA ASP A 112 -1.18 29.24 -11.78
C ASP A 112 -1.75 28.01 -12.51
N GLY A 113 -1.32 26.80 -12.10
CA GLY A 113 -1.74 25.55 -12.73
C GLY A 113 -1.00 25.20 -14.02
N GLU A 114 0.01 25.97 -14.41
CA GLU A 114 0.81 25.75 -15.61
C GLU A 114 2.23 25.32 -15.26
N LEU A 115 2.79 24.42 -16.07
CA LEU A 115 4.20 24.03 -15.99
C LEU A 115 5.04 25.07 -16.73
N ILE A 116 5.90 25.77 -16.01
CA ILE A 116 6.82 26.79 -16.53
C ILE A 116 8.25 26.26 -16.43
N THR A 117 8.91 26.08 -17.56
CA THR A 117 10.33 25.69 -17.61
C THR A 117 11.17 26.89 -18.02
N VAL A 118 12.11 27.27 -17.17
CA VAL A 118 13.06 28.37 -17.43
C VAL A 118 14.44 27.80 -17.71
N ARG A 119 15.19 28.44 -18.60
CA ARG A 119 16.62 28.14 -18.75
C ARG A 119 17.35 28.73 -17.57
N THR A 120 18.30 27.97 -17.05
CA THR A 120 19.14 28.43 -15.96
C THR A 120 20.53 28.60 -16.56
N ASP A 121 20.96 29.85 -16.73
CA ASP A 121 22.21 30.23 -17.39
C ASP A 121 23.48 29.83 -16.58
N LEU A 122 23.31 28.86 -15.67
CA LEU A 122 24.33 28.28 -14.80
C LEU A 122 25.15 27.17 -15.48
N TYR A 123 24.75 26.78 -16.69
CA TYR A 123 25.51 25.89 -17.56
C TYR A 123 26.19 26.73 -18.65
N ASP A 124 27.35 27.27 -18.31
CA ASP A 124 28.21 27.91 -19.31
C ASP A 124 29.25 26.90 -19.82
N PRO A 125 29.07 26.31 -21.02
CA PRO A 125 30.10 25.48 -21.65
C PRO A 125 31.37 26.28 -21.98
N VAL A 126 31.32 27.62 -21.96
CA VAL A 126 32.46 28.52 -22.20
C VAL A 126 33.22 28.82 -20.91
N HIS A 127 32.61 28.71 -19.72
CA HIS A 127 33.25 28.98 -18.42
C HIS A 127 33.15 27.79 -17.45
N PRO A 128 33.80 26.65 -17.77
CA PRO A 128 33.84 25.48 -16.89
C PRO A 128 34.54 25.74 -15.52
N ASN A 129 35.16 26.92 -15.36
CA ASN A 129 35.82 27.38 -14.14
C ASN A 129 35.28 28.75 -13.65
N GLY A 130 34.10 29.16 -14.11
CA GLY A 130 33.39 30.28 -13.50
C GLY A 130 33.11 29.96 -12.04
N LYS A 131 33.34 30.91 -11.13
CA LYS A 131 33.24 30.70 -9.67
C LYS A 131 31.88 30.14 -9.20
N ASP A 132 30.86 30.22 -10.05
CA ASP A 132 29.46 29.86 -9.79
C ASP A 132 28.84 28.90 -10.83
N SER A 133 29.60 28.27 -11.74
CA SER A 133 29.02 27.32 -12.72
C SER A 133 28.64 25.99 -12.06
N ILE A 134 27.38 25.56 -12.21
CA ILE A 134 26.88 24.29 -11.66
C ILE A 134 26.99 23.23 -12.76
N VAL A 135 27.96 22.32 -12.63
CA VAL A 135 28.24 21.28 -13.63
C VAL A 135 27.81 19.91 -13.11
N LEU A 136 26.90 19.26 -13.85
CA LEU A 136 26.57 17.86 -13.63
C LEU A 136 27.79 16.98 -13.88
N GLN A 137 28.27 16.33 -12.82
CA GLN A 137 29.45 15.48 -12.83
C GLN A 137 29.21 14.16 -13.60
N GLY A 138 30.26 13.62 -14.22
CA GLY A 138 30.23 12.36 -14.97
C GLY A 138 30.69 12.51 -16.42
N HIS A 139 31.36 11.48 -16.94
CA HIS A 139 31.93 11.46 -18.30
C HIS A 139 31.08 10.67 -19.31
N THR A 140 30.12 9.86 -18.83
CA THR A 140 29.15 9.10 -19.62
C THR A 140 27.72 9.41 -19.16
N VAL A 141 26.71 9.03 -19.95
CA VAL A 141 25.31 9.23 -19.60
C VAL A 141 24.95 8.49 -18.30
N GLU A 142 25.42 7.26 -18.12
CA GLU A 142 25.18 6.44 -16.94
C GLU A 142 25.81 7.06 -15.68
N SER A 143 27.06 7.53 -15.80
CA SER A 143 27.74 8.21 -14.69
C SER A 143 27.06 9.54 -14.32
N LYS A 144 26.60 10.32 -15.32
CA LYS A 144 25.84 11.55 -15.09
C LYS A 144 24.48 11.28 -14.45
N LEU A 145 23.81 10.20 -14.84
CA LEU A 145 22.56 9.78 -14.23
C LEU A 145 22.78 9.42 -12.75
N PHE A 146 23.79 8.61 -12.45
CA PHE A 146 24.15 8.28 -11.07
C PHE A 146 24.48 9.54 -10.25
N CYS A 147 25.34 10.41 -10.77
CA CYS A 147 25.70 11.66 -10.11
C CYS A 147 24.49 12.57 -9.91
N GLY A 148 23.59 12.68 -10.90
CA GLY A 148 22.37 13.47 -10.78
C GLY A 148 21.41 12.96 -9.70
N ILE A 149 21.28 11.64 -9.57
CA ILE A 149 20.46 11.00 -8.51
C ILE A 149 21.10 11.28 -7.14
N ALA A 150 22.41 11.06 -7.00
CA ALA A 150 23.13 11.31 -5.76
C ALA A 150 23.06 12.78 -5.35
N ASN A 151 23.22 13.70 -6.32
CA ASN A 151 23.16 15.14 -6.10
C ASN A 151 21.76 15.56 -5.61
N TRP A 152 20.70 15.03 -6.24
CA TRP A 152 19.33 15.27 -5.81
C TRP A 152 19.05 14.77 -4.40
N ILE A 153 19.49 13.57 -4.03
CA ILE A 153 19.32 13.04 -2.67
C ILE A 153 19.99 13.99 -1.65
N GLY A 154 21.21 14.43 -1.93
CA GLY A 154 21.94 15.34 -1.05
C GLY A 154 21.28 16.72 -0.93
N HIS A 155 20.75 17.24 -2.04
CA HIS A 155 20.04 18.52 -2.06
C HIS A 155 18.70 18.46 -1.31
N ILE A 156 17.88 17.42 -1.52
CA ILE A 156 16.65 17.21 -0.73
C ILE A 156 16.99 17.10 0.77
N MET A 157 18.11 16.46 1.12
CA MET A 157 18.54 16.35 2.51
C MET A 157 19.02 17.68 3.12
N SER A 158 19.54 18.64 2.33
CA SER A 158 19.76 20.00 2.86
C SER A 158 18.44 20.70 3.15
N ASP A 159 17.47 20.54 2.25
CA ASP A 159 16.24 21.34 2.25
C ASP A 159 15.18 20.81 3.24
N VAL A 160 15.19 19.50 3.55
CA VAL A 160 14.16 18.87 4.40
C VAL A 160 14.08 19.46 5.81
N ALA A 161 15.20 19.96 6.33
CA ALA A 161 15.26 20.65 7.62
C ALA A 161 15.07 22.17 7.50
N GLY A 162 14.76 22.68 6.31
CA GLY A 162 14.68 24.11 6.01
C GLY A 162 16.03 24.77 5.79
N SER A 163 16.04 26.10 5.71
CA SER A 163 17.24 26.85 5.30
C SER A 163 18.23 27.09 6.47
N SER A 164 19.52 27.09 6.16
CA SER A 164 20.59 27.43 7.11
C SER A 164 20.42 28.83 7.75
N LEU A 165 20.02 29.83 6.95
CA LEU A 165 19.82 31.22 7.41
C LEU A 165 18.70 31.36 8.44
N THR A 166 17.54 30.74 8.19
CA THR A 166 16.40 30.82 9.11
C THR A 166 16.69 30.07 10.42
N ARG A 167 17.37 28.93 10.32
CA ARG A 167 17.79 28.14 11.49
C ARG A 167 18.77 28.88 12.40
N ARG A 168 19.66 29.73 11.86
CA ARG A 168 20.52 30.61 12.66
C ARG A 168 19.75 31.67 13.45
N ARG A 169 18.51 31.99 13.04
CA ARG A 169 17.62 32.95 13.69
C ARG A 169 16.54 32.27 14.56
N ALA A 170 16.74 31.00 14.92
CA ALA A 170 15.82 30.20 15.72
C ALA A 170 14.42 29.97 15.08
N GLY A 171 14.31 30.08 13.75
CA GLY A 171 13.13 29.64 13.01
C GLY A 171 13.43 28.39 12.18
N ASP A 172 12.39 27.66 11.78
CA ASP A 172 12.57 26.37 11.11
C ASP A 172 12.76 26.45 9.59
N GLY A 173 12.39 27.57 8.96
CA GLY A 173 12.38 27.73 7.50
C GLY A 173 11.38 26.80 6.80
N SER A 174 11.24 26.95 5.47
CA SER A 174 10.42 26.04 4.66
C SER A 174 11.15 24.72 4.45
N GLY A 175 10.58 23.61 4.91
CA GLY A 175 11.06 22.27 4.55
C GLY A 175 10.75 21.94 3.08
N VAL A 176 11.02 20.70 2.68
CA VAL A 176 10.58 20.17 1.38
C VAL A 176 9.12 19.72 1.42
N VAL A 177 8.45 19.81 0.28
CA VAL A 177 7.04 19.40 0.13
C VAL A 177 6.85 17.91 0.44
N ILE A 178 5.66 17.55 0.92
CA ILE A 178 5.27 16.15 1.12
C ILE A 178 5.23 15.46 -0.25
N PRO A 179 5.72 14.21 -0.41
CA PRO A 179 5.70 13.54 -1.71
C PRO A 179 4.33 13.59 -2.41
N PHE A 180 4.32 14.01 -3.67
CA PHE A 180 3.15 14.21 -4.55
C PHE A 180 2.23 15.38 -4.18
N PHE A 181 2.47 16.07 -3.07
CA PHE A 181 1.65 17.22 -2.68
C PHE A 181 1.89 18.43 -3.60
N GLU A 182 3.05 18.50 -4.26
CA GLU A 182 3.33 19.49 -5.30
C GLU A 182 2.34 19.46 -6.47
N LEU A 183 1.73 18.30 -6.74
CA LEU A 183 0.81 18.12 -7.87
C LEU A 183 -0.52 18.83 -7.67
N PHE A 184 -0.88 19.19 -6.43
CA PHE A 184 -2.09 19.98 -6.16
C PHE A 184 -2.02 21.37 -6.80
N GLN A 185 -0.82 21.86 -7.14
CA GLN A 185 -0.66 23.13 -7.86
C GLN A 185 -1.30 23.13 -9.25
N PHE A 186 -1.54 21.95 -9.85
CA PHE A 186 -2.27 21.81 -11.12
C PHE A 186 -3.80 21.83 -10.96
N CYS A 187 -4.32 21.78 -9.73
CA CYS A 187 -5.75 21.71 -9.44
C CYS A 187 -6.40 23.10 -9.38
N LYS A 188 -6.62 23.71 -10.54
CA LYS A 188 -7.29 25.03 -10.68
C LYS A 188 -8.81 24.93 -10.64
N PHE A 189 -9.34 24.30 -9.60
CA PHE A 189 -10.78 24.20 -9.34
C PHE A 189 -11.08 24.41 -7.85
N GLY A 190 -12.34 24.68 -7.53
CA GLY A 190 -12.76 25.03 -6.18
C GLY A 190 -12.74 26.53 -5.93
N ASP A 191 -13.46 26.97 -4.90
CA ASP A 191 -13.59 28.39 -4.57
C ASP A 191 -13.78 28.57 -3.05
N PHE A 192 -12.65 28.60 -2.34
CA PHE A 192 -12.56 28.65 -0.89
C PHE A 192 -12.30 30.08 -0.43
N ASN A 193 -13.07 30.57 0.53
CA ASN A 193 -12.84 31.89 1.12
C ASN A 193 -11.94 31.74 2.35
N ILE A 194 -10.72 32.29 2.29
CA ILE A 194 -9.78 32.34 3.41
C ILE A 194 -9.44 33.80 3.64
N ASP A 195 -9.83 34.32 4.81
CA ASP A 195 -9.59 35.71 5.23
C ASP A 195 -10.00 36.77 4.19
N GLY A 196 -11.08 36.51 3.46
CA GLY A 196 -11.61 37.41 2.41
C GLY A 196 -10.96 37.24 1.04
N LYS A 197 -9.93 36.39 0.90
CA LYS A 197 -9.38 35.99 -0.40
C LYS A 197 -10.03 34.69 -0.86
N ARG A 198 -10.52 34.70 -2.11
CA ARG A 198 -10.98 33.49 -2.80
C ARG A 198 -9.78 32.75 -3.36
N MET A 199 -9.66 31.46 -3.04
CA MET A 199 -8.57 30.58 -3.42
C MET A 199 -9.12 29.30 -4.05
N ASP A 200 -8.45 28.79 -5.08
CA ASP A 200 -8.69 27.43 -5.59
C ASP A 200 -7.85 26.38 -4.83
N VAL A 201 -7.95 25.10 -5.20
CA VAL A 201 -7.17 24.02 -4.56
C VAL A 201 -5.66 24.24 -4.72
N ALA A 202 -5.20 24.78 -5.85
CA ALA A 202 -3.78 25.06 -6.07
C ALA A 202 -3.26 26.11 -5.08
N GLU A 203 -3.92 27.26 -4.98
CA GLU A 203 -3.57 28.32 -4.04
C GLU A 203 -3.70 27.85 -2.57
N LEU A 204 -4.75 27.09 -2.26
CA LEU A 204 -4.95 26.50 -0.94
C LEU A 204 -3.78 25.58 -0.56
N SER A 205 -3.33 24.72 -1.47
CA SER A 205 -2.23 23.78 -1.21
C SER A 205 -0.91 24.52 -0.93
N ILE A 206 -0.63 25.60 -1.66
CA ILE A 206 0.53 26.46 -1.41
C ILE A 206 0.42 27.09 -0.03
N ARG A 207 -0.76 27.60 0.34
CA ARG A 207 -1.00 28.21 1.65
C ARG A 207 -0.76 27.21 2.79
N VAL A 208 -1.33 26.02 2.69
CA VAL A 208 -1.19 24.94 3.68
C VAL A 208 0.28 24.53 3.84
N PHE A 209 1.02 24.43 2.74
CA PHE A 209 2.46 24.18 2.78
C PHE A 209 3.24 25.29 3.50
N GLN A 210 2.95 26.56 3.19
CA GLN A 210 3.58 27.71 3.84
C GLN A 210 3.34 27.75 5.35
N ASP A 211 2.19 27.24 5.81
CA ASP A 211 1.84 27.16 7.23
C ASP A 211 2.55 25.99 7.96
N GLY A 212 3.40 25.22 7.28
CA GLY A 212 4.27 24.20 7.87
C GLY A 212 3.88 22.76 7.55
N TYR A 213 2.96 22.55 6.61
CA TYR A 213 2.51 21.23 6.15
C TYR A 213 3.53 20.58 5.19
N ASP A 214 4.76 20.40 5.66
CA ASP A 214 5.90 19.91 4.90
C ASP A 214 6.28 18.46 5.25
N ALA A 215 7.37 17.95 4.69
CA ALA A 215 7.82 16.58 4.92
C ALA A 215 8.13 16.24 6.39
N ARG A 216 8.47 17.22 7.23
CA ARG A 216 8.66 17.03 8.68
C ARG A 216 7.32 16.75 9.33
N PHE A 217 6.31 17.55 9.00
CA PHE A 217 4.95 17.32 9.46
C PHE A 217 4.39 15.98 8.94
N ALA A 218 4.71 15.59 7.70
CA ALA A 218 4.37 14.27 7.16
C ALA A 218 4.95 13.12 7.99
N LEU A 219 6.18 13.27 8.54
CA LEU A 219 6.74 12.27 9.44
C LEU A 219 5.91 12.13 10.72
N SER A 220 5.36 13.24 11.25
CA SER A 220 4.42 13.20 12.37
C SER A 220 3.11 12.50 12.00
N MET A 221 2.51 12.87 10.87
CA MET A 221 1.29 12.25 10.34
C MET A 221 1.46 10.76 10.04
N GLY A 222 2.67 10.31 9.71
CA GLY A 222 2.97 8.91 9.40
C GLY A 222 2.88 7.99 10.63
N ILE A 223 3.11 8.52 11.84
CA ILE A 223 3.07 7.72 13.07
C ILE A 223 1.70 7.09 13.32
N PRO A 224 0.58 7.84 13.38
CA PRO A 224 -0.73 7.23 13.56
C PRO A 224 -1.11 6.27 12.43
N VAL A 225 -0.67 6.53 11.19
CA VAL A 225 -0.88 5.64 10.03
C VAL A 225 -0.19 4.29 10.25
N VAL A 226 1.10 4.30 10.60
CA VAL A 226 1.87 3.08 10.88
C VAL A 226 1.29 2.31 12.08
N VAL A 227 0.99 3.02 13.17
CA VAL A 227 0.40 2.39 14.37
C VAL A 227 -0.94 1.73 14.03
N THR A 228 -1.78 2.38 13.22
CA THR A 228 -3.07 1.82 12.79
C THR A 228 -2.88 0.57 11.94
N ASP A 229 -2.00 0.63 10.93
CA ASP A 229 -1.72 -0.49 10.03
C ASP A 229 -1.18 -1.71 10.80
N LEU A 230 -0.21 -1.51 11.70
CA LEU A 230 0.37 -2.56 12.52
C LEU A 230 -0.63 -3.13 13.54
N SER A 231 -1.44 -2.27 14.17
CA SER A 231 -2.45 -2.72 15.13
C SER A 231 -3.50 -3.62 14.48
N ILE A 232 -4.00 -3.23 13.29
CA ILE A 232 -4.96 -4.05 12.54
C ILE A 232 -4.34 -5.39 12.17
N LYS A 233 -3.10 -5.41 11.66
CA LYS A 233 -2.39 -6.63 11.28
C LYS A 233 -2.14 -7.55 12.48
N LEU A 234 -1.78 -6.98 13.64
CA LEU A 234 -1.56 -7.73 14.87
C LEU A 234 -2.87 -8.37 15.36
N VAL A 235 -3.95 -7.58 15.48
CA VAL A 235 -5.27 -8.08 15.91
C VAL A 235 -5.77 -9.17 14.96
N TRP A 236 -5.60 -8.99 13.65
CA TRP A 236 -5.95 -10.00 12.65
C TRP A 236 -5.16 -11.30 12.86
N ALA A 237 -3.83 -11.21 13.04
CA ALA A 237 -2.98 -12.38 13.24
C ALA A 237 -3.34 -13.15 14.52
N LEU A 238 -3.59 -12.43 15.63
CA LEU A 238 -4.01 -13.01 16.90
C LEU A 238 -5.38 -13.70 16.78
N LYS A 239 -6.36 -13.04 16.15
CA LYS A 239 -7.69 -13.61 15.92
C LYS A 239 -7.61 -14.89 15.09
N ARG A 240 -6.71 -14.95 14.11
CA ARG A 240 -6.55 -16.12 13.25
C ARG A 240 -5.91 -17.28 14.00
N HIS A 241 -4.82 -17.02 14.72
CA HIS A 241 -4.13 -18.07 15.46
C HIS A 241 -4.98 -18.61 16.63
N PHE A 242 -5.37 -17.72 17.55
CA PHE A 242 -6.07 -18.13 18.78
C PHE A 242 -7.56 -18.37 18.57
N GLY A 243 -8.20 -17.66 17.65
CA GLY A 243 -9.65 -17.79 17.41
C GLY A 243 -10.02 -18.89 16.42
N LYS A 244 -9.20 -19.13 15.39
CA LYS A 244 -9.47 -20.16 14.36
C LYS A 244 -8.57 -21.39 14.46
N GLY A 245 -7.59 -21.41 15.38
CA GLY A 245 -6.66 -22.53 15.55
C GLY A 245 -5.65 -22.69 14.41
N GLU A 246 -5.42 -21.64 13.62
CA GLU A 246 -4.55 -21.70 12.44
C GLU A 246 -3.06 -21.69 12.83
N PRO A 247 -2.20 -22.44 12.13
CA PRO A 247 -0.76 -22.37 12.35
C PRO A 247 -0.18 -20.96 12.15
N PHE A 248 0.85 -20.59 12.93
CA PHE A 248 1.50 -19.26 12.83
C PHE A 248 1.95 -18.88 11.41
N ARG A 249 2.42 -19.86 10.62
CA ARG A 249 2.80 -19.66 9.21
C ARG A 249 1.66 -19.09 8.35
N ASN A 250 0.40 -19.44 8.67
CA ASN A 250 -0.79 -18.95 7.98
C ASN A 250 -1.30 -17.62 8.55
N CYS A 251 -0.68 -17.12 9.62
CA CYS A 251 -1.04 -15.89 10.31
C CYS A 251 -0.10 -14.73 10.00
N ILE A 252 0.80 -14.87 9.02
CA ILE A 252 1.68 -13.79 8.56
C ILE A 252 0.84 -12.82 7.73
N PRO A 253 0.71 -11.54 8.15
CA PRO A 253 -0.12 -10.57 7.43
C PRO A 253 0.38 -10.36 6.01
N SER A 254 -0.49 -10.63 5.03
CA SER A 254 -0.18 -10.45 3.61
C SER A 254 -1.41 -9.99 2.86
N SER A 255 -1.21 -9.34 1.71
CA SER A 255 -2.31 -8.89 0.86
C SER A 255 -3.13 -10.01 0.23
N ARG A 256 -2.71 -11.28 0.39
CA ARG A 256 -3.44 -12.46 -0.08
C ARG A 256 -4.69 -12.74 0.74
N HIS A 257 -4.79 -12.21 1.95
CA HIS A 257 -5.89 -12.49 2.86
C HIS A 257 -7.00 -11.45 2.71
N ASP A 258 -8.14 -11.89 2.15
CA ASP A 258 -9.31 -11.06 1.90
C ASP A 258 -9.90 -10.44 3.18
N ASP A 259 -9.88 -11.21 4.28
CA ASP A 259 -10.34 -10.74 5.58
C ASP A 259 -9.42 -9.64 6.16
N LEU A 260 -8.10 -9.77 6.01
CA LEU A 260 -7.14 -8.71 6.38
C LEU A 260 -7.34 -7.44 5.53
N ARG A 261 -7.50 -7.59 4.20
CA ARG A 261 -7.74 -6.43 3.32
C ARG A 261 -9.01 -5.69 3.73
N THR A 262 -10.07 -6.42 4.04
CA THR A 262 -11.34 -5.86 4.53
C THR A 262 -11.15 -5.13 5.86
N MET A 263 -10.41 -5.73 6.81
CA MET A 263 -10.11 -5.07 8.09
C MET A 263 -9.32 -3.77 7.91
N LEU A 264 -8.34 -3.75 6.99
CA LEU A 264 -7.58 -2.54 6.68
C LEU A 264 -8.48 -1.46 6.07
N LEU A 265 -9.34 -1.79 5.11
CA LEU A 265 -10.29 -0.85 4.51
C LEU A 265 -11.23 -0.23 5.55
N VAL A 266 -11.84 -1.06 6.41
CA VAL A 266 -12.74 -0.58 7.46
C VAL A 266 -11.99 0.27 8.48
N GLY A 267 -10.80 -0.17 8.89
CA GLY A 267 -9.97 0.56 9.85
C GLY A 267 -9.53 1.94 9.34
N TYR A 268 -9.07 2.03 8.09
CA TYR A 268 -8.70 3.32 7.48
C TYR A 268 -9.90 4.19 7.14
N SER A 269 -11.05 3.61 6.80
CA SER A 269 -12.30 4.38 6.65
C SER A 269 -12.70 5.03 7.97
N ALA A 270 -12.67 4.26 9.07
CA ALA A 270 -12.93 4.80 10.40
C ALA A 270 -11.89 5.86 10.82
N PHE A 271 -10.60 5.66 10.52
CA PHE A 271 -9.57 6.67 10.73
C PHE A 271 -9.95 7.95 10.00
N CYS A 272 -10.10 7.91 8.68
CA CYS A 272 -10.32 9.12 7.86
C CYS A 272 -11.63 9.82 8.20
N LEU A 273 -12.68 9.08 8.59
CA LEU A 273 -13.92 9.67 9.08
C LEU A 273 -13.71 10.47 10.37
N ILE A 274 -12.97 9.93 11.33
CA ILE A 274 -12.70 10.60 12.61
C ILE A 274 -11.75 11.81 12.40
N ASP A 275 -10.73 11.64 11.56
CA ASP A 275 -9.81 12.69 11.12
C ASP A 275 -10.55 13.86 10.47
N GLY A 276 -11.35 13.58 9.44
CA GLY A 276 -12.17 14.59 8.75
C GLY A 276 -13.19 15.26 9.68
N ALA A 277 -13.78 14.53 10.62
CA ALA A 277 -14.69 15.10 11.61
C ALA A 277 -13.98 16.06 12.59
N ASP A 278 -12.77 15.73 13.05
CA ASP A 278 -11.97 16.63 13.89
C ASP A 278 -11.54 17.87 13.12
N ALA A 279 -11.03 17.70 11.90
CA ALA A 279 -10.67 18.79 11.00
C ALA A 279 -11.87 19.72 10.74
N PHE A 280 -13.05 19.16 10.45
CA PHE A 280 -14.28 19.92 10.25
C PHE A 280 -14.69 20.70 11.49
N ALA A 281 -14.72 20.05 12.66
CA ALA A 281 -15.12 20.68 13.90
C ALA A 281 -14.17 21.83 14.30
N ARG A 282 -12.85 21.64 14.17
CA ARG A 282 -11.85 22.62 14.61
C ARG A 282 -11.58 23.75 13.62
N SER A 283 -11.94 23.56 12.35
CA SER A 283 -11.92 24.62 11.33
C SER A 283 -13.17 25.52 11.34
N GLY A 284 -13.98 25.46 12.40
CA GLY A 284 -15.22 26.23 12.51
C GLY A 284 -16.32 25.69 11.60
N GLY A 285 -16.43 24.37 11.46
CA GLY A 285 -17.38 23.72 10.56
C GLY A 285 -16.96 23.81 9.08
N GLY A 286 -15.66 23.76 8.80
CA GLY A 286 -15.12 23.87 7.44
C GLY A 286 -15.11 25.29 6.86
N MET A 287 -15.45 26.31 7.65
CA MET A 287 -15.41 27.71 7.20
C MET A 287 -13.99 28.18 6.92
N ASN A 288 -13.01 27.74 7.72
CA ASN A 288 -11.59 27.97 7.44
C ASN A 288 -11.02 26.78 6.65
N ALA A 289 -10.99 26.90 5.32
CA ALA A 289 -10.52 25.83 4.44
C ALA A 289 -9.02 25.50 4.61
N ALA A 290 -8.18 26.50 4.94
CA ALA A 290 -6.75 26.29 5.20
C ALA A 290 -6.56 25.44 6.45
N LEU A 291 -7.14 25.87 7.57
CA LEU A 291 -7.07 25.12 8.83
C LEU A 291 -7.74 23.74 8.71
N PHE A 292 -8.79 23.61 7.91
CA PHE A 292 -9.37 22.30 7.62
C PHE A 292 -8.35 21.37 6.96
N ALA A 293 -7.69 21.83 5.90
CA ALA A 293 -6.71 21.06 5.15
C ALA A 293 -5.45 20.76 5.98
N GLU A 294 -4.93 21.73 6.74
CA GLU A 294 -3.80 21.57 7.67
C GLU A 294 -4.01 20.49 8.73
N ARG A 295 -5.26 20.22 9.09
CA ARG A 295 -5.63 19.22 10.10
C ARG A 295 -5.89 17.83 9.55
N LEU A 296 -6.10 17.69 8.24
CA LEU A 296 -6.30 16.37 7.64
C LEU A 296 -4.99 15.59 7.67
N ASN A 297 -5.05 14.31 7.99
CA ASN A 297 -3.91 13.42 7.82
C ASN A 297 -3.79 12.95 6.36
N TYR A 298 -3.10 13.72 5.52
CA TYR A 298 -2.94 13.42 4.09
C TYR A 298 -2.46 11.99 3.83
N LEU A 299 -1.54 11.46 4.65
CA LEU A 299 -1.02 10.10 4.49
C LEU A 299 -2.08 9.03 4.78
N ALA A 300 -2.98 9.25 5.75
CA ALA A 300 -4.09 8.36 6.04
C ALA A 300 -5.09 8.32 4.86
N TRP A 301 -5.41 9.48 4.28
CA TRP A 301 -6.28 9.59 3.10
C TRP A 301 -5.67 8.94 1.86
N LEU A 302 -4.38 9.18 1.58
CA LEU A 302 -3.65 8.48 0.53
C LEU A 302 -3.67 6.97 0.73
N ARG A 303 -3.46 6.52 1.98
CA ARG A 303 -3.47 5.10 2.31
C ARG A 303 -4.84 4.49 2.07
N LEU A 304 -5.93 5.14 2.51
CA LEU A 304 -7.28 4.70 2.24
C LEU A 304 -7.56 4.64 0.73
N ALA A 305 -7.23 5.68 -0.02
CA ALA A 305 -7.40 5.72 -1.48
C ALA A 305 -6.65 4.56 -2.15
N SER A 306 -5.40 4.30 -1.75
CA SER A 306 -4.61 3.18 -2.28
C SER A 306 -5.25 1.81 -2.00
N LEU A 307 -5.85 1.63 -0.82
CA LEU A 307 -6.54 0.39 -0.45
C LEU A 307 -7.81 0.21 -1.27
N VAL A 308 -8.58 1.28 -1.48
CA VAL A 308 -9.81 1.27 -2.29
C VAL A 308 -9.48 0.95 -3.74
N VAL A 309 -8.55 1.68 -4.35
CA VAL A 309 -8.12 1.44 -5.75
C VAL A 309 -7.64 -0.01 -5.92
N ARG A 310 -6.84 -0.50 -4.98
CA ARG A 310 -6.36 -1.89 -5.01
C ARG A 310 -7.48 -2.90 -4.91
N GLU A 311 -8.43 -2.71 -4.00
CA GLU A 311 -9.55 -3.64 -3.82
C GLU A 311 -10.51 -3.60 -5.03
N VAL A 312 -10.76 -2.42 -5.60
CA VAL A 312 -11.50 -2.28 -6.86
C VAL A 312 -10.78 -3.04 -7.96
N ALA A 313 -9.48 -2.81 -8.15
CA ALA A 313 -8.68 -3.50 -9.17
C ALA A 313 -8.71 -5.04 -9.01
N ILE A 314 -8.62 -5.56 -7.78
CA ILE A 314 -8.74 -7.01 -7.51
C ILE A 314 -10.13 -7.52 -7.88
N ARG A 315 -11.18 -6.76 -7.58
CA ARG A 315 -12.58 -7.18 -7.84
C ARG A 315 -12.98 -7.06 -9.31
N THR A 316 -12.41 -6.11 -10.04
CA THR A 316 -12.66 -5.91 -11.47
C THR A 316 -11.70 -6.70 -12.34
N SER A 317 -10.61 -7.24 -11.79
CA SER A 317 -9.64 -8.03 -12.55
C SER A 317 -10.25 -9.37 -12.98
N PRO A 318 -10.18 -9.73 -14.27
CA PRO A 318 -10.57 -11.06 -14.74
C PRO A 318 -9.69 -12.17 -14.15
N GLU A 319 -8.57 -11.84 -13.51
CA GLU A 319 -7.73 -12.80 -12.79
C GLU A 319 -8.50 -13.57 -11.70
N ARG A 320 -9.50 -12.94 -11.07
CA ARG A 320 -10.34 -13.63 -10.10
C ARG A 320 -11.18 -14.73 -10.77
N GLU A 321 -11.79 -14.42 -11.90
CA GLU A 321 -12.56 -15.40 -12.68
C GLU A 321 -11.65 -16.52 -13.19
N VAL A 322 -10.45 -16.18 -13.68
CA VAL A 322 -9.44 -17.15 -14.12
C VAL A 322 -8.95 -18.03 -12.96
N ALA A 323 -8.72 -17.47 -11.78
CA ALA A 323 -8.30 -18.22 -10.60
C ALA A 323 -9.39 -19.18 -10.12
N ILE A 324 -10.65 -18.73 -10.09
CA ILE A 324 -11.81 -19.60 -9.80
C ILE A 324 -11.93 -20.71 -10.85
N MET A 325 -11.76 -20.39 -12.14
CA MET A 325 -11.82 -21.39 -13.21
C MET A 325 -10.72 -22.45 -13.07
N LYS A 326 -9.51 -22.06 -12.65
CA LYS A 326 -8.41 -23.00 -12.39
C LYS A 326 -8.72 -23.93 -11.22
N GLU A 327 -9.29 -23.40 -10.14
CA GLU A 327 -9.66 -24.21 -8.96
C GLU A 327 -10.80 -25.18 -9.30
N ILE A 328 -11.81 -24.73 -10.05
CA ILE A 328 -12.88 -25.58 -10.58
C ILE A 328 -12.32 -26.67 -11.50
N ASN A 329 -11.40 -26.32 -12.41
CA ASN A 329 -10.80 -27.29 -13.32
C ASN A 329 -9.98 -28.35 -12.55
N ALA A 330 -9.22 -27.96 -11.52
CA ALA A 330 -8.49 -28.91 -10.69
C ALA A 330 -9.43 -29.87 -9.95
N ALA A 331 -10.55 -29.36 -9.42
CA ALA A 331 -11.57 -30.20 -8.80
C ALA A 331 -12.24 -31.14 -9.82
N LEU A 332 -12.55 -30.65 -11.02
CA LEU A 332 -13.12 -31.44 -12.11
C LEU A 332 -12.16 -32.55 -12.57
N GLU A 333 -10.86 -32.27 -12.67
CA GLU A 333 -9.83 -33.27 -12.99
C GLU A 333 -9.80 -34.38 -11.94
N SER A 334 -9.83 -34.02 -10.65
CA SER A 334 -9.92 -35.01 -9.57
C SER A 334 -11.16 -35.90 -9.69
N TYR A 335 -12.34 -35.32 -9.94
CA TYR A 335 -13.57 -36.09 -10.14
C TYR A 335 -13.52 -36.96 -11.41
N LEU A 336 -12.87 -36.48 -12.48
CA LEU A 336 -12.69 -37.26 -13.70
C LEU A 336 -11.74 -38.45 -13.48
N GLU A 337 -10.70 -38.30 -12.66
CA GLU A 337 -9.84 -39.43 -12.26
C GLU A 337 -10.61 -40.46 -11.44
N GLU A 338 -11.41 -40.02 -10.46
CA GLU A 338 -12.29 -40.91 -9.70
C GLU A 338 -13.27 -41.66 -10.62
N LEU A 339 -13.91 -40.96 -11.56
CA LEU A 339 -14.81 -41.56 -12.54
C LEU A 339 -14.11 -42.55 -13.48
N ARG A 340 -12.87 -42.27 -13.90
CA ARG A 340 -12.07 -43.18 -14.74
C ARG A 340 -11.63 -44.44 -14.00
N ALA A 341 -11.47 -44.35 -12.69
CA ALA A 341 -11.14 -45.50 -11.85
C ALA A 341 -12.34 -46.45 -11.65
N ILE A 342 -13.56 -45.99 -11.93
CA ILE A 342 -14.75 -46.83 -11.91
C ILE A 342 -14.73 -47.72 -13.17
N ASP A 343 -14.63 -49.03 -12.95
CA ASP A 343 -14.83 -50.03 -14.01
C ASP A 343 -16.33 -50.14 -14.32
N VAL A 344 -16.79 -49.25 -15.21
CA VAL A 344 -18.19 -49.19 -15.65
C VAL A 344 -18.64 -50.51 -16.28
N ASP A 345 -17.75 -51.23 -16.95
CA ASP A 345 -18.07 -52.52 -17.57
C ASP A 345 -18.22 -53.62 -16.53
N ALA A 346 -17.41 -53.63 -15.46
CA ALA A 346 -17.63 -54.52 -14.31
C ALA A 346 -18.93 -54.18 -13.58
N PHE A 347 -19.19 -52.90 -13.30
CA PHE A 347 -20.42 -52.46 -12.65
C PHE A 347 -21.68 -52.85 -13.44
N ASN A 348 -21.67 -52.64 -14.76
CA ASN A 348 -22.80 -53.01 -15.61
C ASN A 348 -23.01 -54.53 -15.67
N ARG A 349 -21.93 -55.32 -15.72
CA ARG A 349 -22.01 -56.80 -15.68
C ARG A 349 -22.58 -57.29 -14.35
N GLU A 350 -22.13 -56.73 -13.24
CA GLU A 350 -22.62 -57.07 -11.92
C GLU A 350 -24.10 -56.68 -11.77
N SER A 351 -24.47 -55.45 -12.13
CA SER A 351 -25.84 -54.94 -12.05
C SER A 351 -26.81 -55.75 -12.93
N ALA A 352 -26.42 -56.11 -14.15
CA ALA A 352 -27.22 -56.97 -15.02
C ALA A 352 -27.46 -58.35 -14.40
N THR A 353 -26.47 -58.89 -13.69
CA THR A 353 -26.59 -60.17 -12.99
C THR A 353 -27.65 -60.10 -11.88
N TRP A 354 -27.65 -59.03 -11.09
CA TRP A 354 -28.63 -58.83 -10.01
C TRP A 354 -30.03 -58.49 -10.54
N SER A 355 -30.13 -57.77 -11.65
CA SER A 355 -31.42 -57.43 -12.27
C SER A 355 -32.20 -58.69 -12.69
N VAL A 356 -31.52 -59.70 -13.24
CA VAL A 356 -32.15 -60.97 -13.62
C VAL A 356 -32.71 -61.72 -12.41
N SER A 357 -31.95 -61.77 -11.31
CA SER A 357 -32.41 -62.41 -10.07
C SER A 357 -33.56 -61.64 -9.43
N SER A 358 -33.52 -60.31 -9.46
CA SER A 358 -34.60 -59.45 -8.96
C SER A 358 -35.89 -59.64 -9.76
N GLU A 359 -35.81 -59.70 -11.09
CA GLU A 359 -36.98 -59.88 -11.96
C GLU A 359 -37.64 -61.24 -11.72
N LYS A 360 -36.85 -62.32 -11.55
CA LYS A 360 -37.36 -63.65 -11.21
C LYS A 360 -38.10 -63.66 -9.86
N ILE A 361 -37.54 -62.99 -8.85
CA ILE A 361 -38.14 -62.89 -7.51
C ILE A 361 -39.46 -62.12 -7.59
N GLU A 362 -39.51 -61.03 -8.35
CA GLU A 362 -40.70 -60.19 -8.51
C GLU A 362 -41.86 -60.91 -9.21
N HIS A 363 -41.55 -61.84 -10.13
CA HIS A 363 -42.56 -62.60 -10.89
C HIS A 363 -42.95 -63.95 -10.26
N ALA A 364 -42.42 -64.28 -9.07
CA ALA A 364 -42.78 -65.51 -8.38
C ALA A 364 -44.27 -65.49 -7.98
N SER A 365 -45.03 -66.48 -8.44
CA SER A 365 -46.50 -66.54 -8.29
C SER A 365 -46.97 -67.35 -7.07
N SER A 366 -46.04 -67.99 -6.36
CA SER A 366 -46.32 -68.77 -5.16
C SER A 366 -45.14 -68.85 -4.21
N GLU A 367 -45.40 -69.13 -2.93
CA GLU A 367 -44.37 -69.30 -1.90
C GLU A 367 -43.40 -70.45 -2.23
N SER A 368 -43.90 -71.55 -2.81
CA SER A 368 -43.06 -72.68 -3.23
C SER A 368 -42.13 -72.31 -4.39
N GLU A 369 -42.60 -71.49 -5.33
CA GLU A 369 -41.81 -70.99 -6.45
C GLU A 369 -40.74 -70.00 -6.00
N LEU A 370 -41.11 -69.06 -5.12
CA LEU A 370 -40.17 -68.10 -4.53
C LEU A 370 -39.06 -68.82 -3.74
N ASN A 371 -39.42 -69.83 -2.92
CA ASN A 371 -38.44 -70.63 -2.19
C ASN A 371 -37.50 -71.40 -3.12
N ALA A 372 -38.00 -71.94 -4.24
CA ALA A 372 -37.16 -72.59 -5.23
C ALA A 372 -36.18 -71.61 -5.89
N ILE A 373 -36.66 -70.41 -6.26
CA ILE A 373 -35.82 -69.35 -6.86
C ILE A 373 -34.73 -68.90 -5.88
N LEU A 374 -35.07 -68.65 -4.62
CA LEU A 374 -34.08 -68.23 -3.61
C LEU A 374 -33.03 -69.33 -3.37
N LEU A 375 -33.42 -70.60 -3.34
CA LEU A 375 -32.47 -71.71 -3.14
C LEU A 375 -31.55 -71.94 -4.33
N ASP A 376 -32.02 -71.70 -5.55
CA ASP A 376 -31.21 -71.70 -6.78
C ASP A 376 -30.21 -70.53 -6.77
N GLU A 377 -30.62 -69.36 -6.30
CA GLU A 377 -29.72 -68.20 -6.14
C GLU A 377 -28.61 -68.43 -5.11
N TYR A 378 -28.89 -69.09 -3.99
CA TYR A 378 -27.86 -69.52 -3.03
C TYR A 378 -26.81 -70.42 -3.69
N GLU A 379 -27.24 -71.38 -4.53
CA GLU A 379 -26.33 -72.26 -5.26
C GLU A 379 -25.54 -71.50 -6.34
N ARG A 380 -26.21 -70.64 -7.10
CA ARG A 380 -25.60 -69.83 -8.17
C ARG A 380 -24.54 -68.87 -7.63
N LEU A 381 -24.78 -68.26 -6.47
CA LEU A 381 -23.85 -67.34 -5.82
C LEU A 381 -22.77 -68.05 -4.99
N GLY A 382 -22.83 -69.38 -4.89
CA GLY A 382 -21.90 -70.17 -4.08
C GLY A 382 -22.02 -69.90 -2.58
N ILE A 383 -23.17 -69.39 -2.13
CA ILE A 383 -23.45 -69.10 -0.73
C ILE A 383 -23.88 -70.41 -0.06
N PRO A 384 -23.14 -70.90 0.96
CA PRO A 384 -23.50 -72.14 1.62
C PRO A 384 -24.87 -72.00 2.30
N LYS A 385 -25.73 -73.00 2.09
CA LYS A 385 -27.01 -73.06 2.79
C LYS A 385 -26.73 -73.22 4.29
N PRO A 386 -27.40 -72.46 5.17
CA PRO A 386 -27.20 -72.54 6.62
C PRO A 386 -27.58 -73.88 7.27
N TRP A 387 -28.14 -74.81 6.49
CA TRP A 387 -28.60 -76.12 6.92
C TRP A 387 -28.11 -77.22 5.98
N LYS A 388 -28.12 -78.47 6.46
CA LYS A 388 -27.72 -79.66 5.68
C LYS A 388 -28.92 -80.55 5.37
N GLY A 389 -29.08 -80.93 4.11
CA GLY A 389 -30.18 -81.78 3.65
C GLY A 389 -31.50 -81.00 3.46
N SER A 390 -32.64 -81.68 3.64
CA SER A 390 -33.96 -81.04 3.56
C SER A 390 -34.15 -80.06 4.72
N PHE A 391 -34.60 -78.84 4.41
CA PHE A 391 -34.84 -77.80 5.41
C PHE A 391 -35.78 -78.29 6.53
N ASP A 392 -36.91 -78.88 6.16
CA ASP A 392 -37.89 -79.39 7.14
C ASP A 392 -37.31 -80.48 8.04
N LYS A 393 -36.49 -81.37 7.47
CA LYS A 393 -35.81 -82.42 8.26
C LYS A 393 -34.76 -81.83 9.19
N HIS A 394 -34.04 -80.80 8.75
CA HIS A 394 -33.05 -80.10 9.55
C HIS A 394 -33.70 -79.32 10.70
N MET A 395 -34.82 -78.65 10.45
CA MET A 395 -35.58 -77.92 11.47
C MET A 395 -36.32 -78.83 12.47
N ALA A 396 -36.62 -80.08 12.08
CA ALA A 396 -37.22 -81.08 12.98
C ALA A 396 -36.21 -81.72 13.96
N ASP A 397 -34.90 -81.59 13.72
CA ASP A 397 -33.85 -82.05 14.61
C ASP A 397 -33.57 -81.00 15.70
N LYS A 398 -33.94 -81.32 16.94
CA LYS A 398 -33.74 -80.43 18.10
C LYS A 398 -32.27 -80.15 18.43
N THR A 399 -31.34 -80.86 17.80
CA THR A 399 -29.90 -80.70 17.99
C THR A 399 -29.21 -79.98 16.83
N ALA A 400 -29.94 -79.66 15.77
CA ALA A 400 -29.42 -78.92 14.62
C ALA A 400 -29.51 -77.41 14.85
N PHE A 401 -28.52 -76.68 14.32
CA PHE A 401 -28.45 -75.22 14.38
C PHE A 401 -28.18 -74.68 12.98
N LEU A 402 -28.84 -73.57 12.63
CA LEU A 402 -28.53 -72.84 11.40
C LEU A 402 -27.16 -72.16 11.56
N VAL A 403 -26.25 -72.41 10.64
CA VAL A 403 -24.91 -71.82 10.63
C VAL A 403 -24.80 -70.88 9.44
N PHE A 404 -24.75 -69.59 9.70
CA PHE A 404 -24.52 -68.57 8.67
C PHE A 404 -23.03 -68.24 8.67
N GLU A 405 -22.34 -68.51 7.56
CA GLU A 405 -20.90 -68.24 7.35
C GLU A 405 -20.66 -66.91 6.63
#